data_AF-A0A7C5U545-F1
#
_entry.id   AF-A0A7C5U545-F1
#
_cell.length_a   1.000
_cell.length_b   1.000
_cell.length_c   1.000
_cell.angle_alpha   90.00
_cell.angle_beta   90.00
_cell.angle_gamma   90.00
#
_symmetry.space_group_name_H-M   'P 1'
#
loop_
_entity.id
_entity.type
_entity.pdbx_description
1 polymer ?
#
loop_
_entity_poly.entity_id
_entity_poly.type
_entity_poly.pdbx_seq_one_letter_code
_entity_poly.pdbx_strand_id
1 'polypeptide(L)'
;MLGIFLIPAEMFSPKELAIAELLSLIVRLKLEIPTINVLSKIDLCKNTEEIESFLKSPRKLRKALEGIEGGMEKDLIIIASKLVEKVVKEQRIVKTSAKTGKGMSELYDVCYEVFCSCGDLR
;
A
#
# COMPACT_ATOMS: atom_id res chain seq x y z
N MET A 1 -19.49 1.50 -4.06
CA MET A 1 -18.35 1.61 -5.01
C MET A 1 -17.08 1.31 -4.23
N LEU A 2 -16.13 0.60 -4.82
CA LEU A 2 -14.87 0.19 -4.19
C LEU A 2 -13.70 0.68 -5.04
N GLY A 3 -12.72 1.33 -4.41
CA GLY A 3 -11.48 1.75 -5.04
C GLY A 3 -10.39 0.68 -4.89
N ILE A 4 -9.61 0.46 -5.94
CA ILE A 4 -8.40 -0.36 -5.90
C ILE A 4 -7.21 0.53 -6.25
N PHE A 5 -6.31 0.74 -5.29
CA PHE A 5 -5.08 1.48 -5.49
C PHE A 5 -3.93 0.51 -5.76
N LEU A 6 -3.38 0.58 -6.97
CA LEU A 6 -2.30 -0.30 -7.41
C LEU A 6 -0.94 0.31 -7.04
N ILE A 7 -0.17 -0.45 -6.27
CA ILE A 7 1.24 -0.17 -5.98
C ILE A 7 2.06 -1.14 -6.82
N PRO A 8 2.79 -0.70 -7.86
CA PRO A 8 3.63 -1.59 -8.65
C PRO A 8 4.78 -2.18 -7.82
N ALA A 9 4.97 -3.50 -7.86
CA ALA A 9 6.05 -4.17 -7.14
C ALA A 9 7.46 -3.83 -7.67
N GLU A 10 7.54 -3.12 -8.79
CA GLU A 10 8.75 -2.53 -9.34
C GLU A 10 9.24 -1.33 -8.50
N MET A 11 8.41 -0.78 -7.61
CA MET A 11 8.82 0.26 -6.66
C MET A 11 9.57 -0.37 -5.49
N PHE A 12 10.90 -0.46 -5.59
CA PHE A 12 11.75 -1.11 -4.59
C PHE A 12 12.41 -0.13 -3.61
N SER A 13 12.40 1.18 -3.88
CA SER A 13 13.01 2.11 -2.93
C SER A 13 12.05 2.45 -1.78
N PRO A 14 12.54 2.54 -0.53
CA PRO A 14 11.74 3.03 0.61
C PRO A 14 11.09 4.39 0.35
N LYS A 15 11.74 5.25 -0.44
CA LYS A 15 11.21 6.56 -0.83
C LYS A 15 9.95 6.43 -1.69
N GLU A 16 10.00 5.61 -2.74
CA GLU A 16 8.85 5.37 -3.63
C GLU A 16 7.68 4.73 -2.88
N LEU A 17 7.96 3.77 -1.99
CA LEU A 17 6.91 3.13 -1.19
C LEU A 17 6.21 4.14 -0.28
N ALA A 18 6.96 5.01 0.41
CA ALA A 18 6.37 6.03 1.28
C ALA A 18 5.54 7.05 0.49
N ILE A 19 5.97 7.41 -0.73
CA ILE A 19 5.20 8.27 -1.63
C ILE A 19 3.91 7.56 -2.08
N ALA A 20 3.99 6.28 -2.46
CA ALA A 20 2.83 5.49 -2.87
C ALA A 20 1.79 5.35 -1.75
N GLU A 21 2.23 5.15 -0.50
CA GLU A 21 1.34 5.13 0.67
C GLU A 21 0.67 6.48 0.90
N LEU A 22 1.41 7.60 0.79
CA LEU A 22 0.83 8.93 0.90
C LEU A 22 -0.21 9.18 -0.20
N LEU A 23 0.10 8.83 -1.45
CA LEU A 23 -0.82 8.98 -2.57
C LEU A 23 -2.08 8.13 -2.38
N SER A 24 -1.93 6.89 -1.94
CA SER A 24 -3.06 6.02 -1.58
C SER A 24 -3.95 6.67 -0.52
N LEU A 25 -3.35 7.23 0.53
CA LEU A 25 -4.08 7.92 1.59
C LEU A 25 -4.83 9.14 1.04
N ILE A 26 -4.19 9.97 0.22
CA ILE A 26 -4.81 11.14 -0.42
C ILE A 26 -5.99 10.71 -1.30
N VAL A 27 -5.82 9.66 -2.12
CA VAL A 27 -6.88 9.12 -2.98
C VAL A 27 -8.05 8.62 -2.15
N ARG A 28 -7.79 7.88 -1.06
CA ARG A 28 -8.84 7.41 -0.14
C ARG A 28 -9.63 8.56 0.48
N LEU A 29 -8.94 9.60 0.95
CA LEU A 29 -9.57 10.80 1.51
C LEU A 29 -10.38 11.57 0.46
N LYS A 30 -9.89 11.63 -0.78
CA LYS A 30 -10.54 12.39 -1.85
C LYS A 30 -11.78 11.70 -2.41
N LEU A 31 -11.75 10.37 -2.52
CA LEU A 31 -12.84 9.59 -3.12
C LEU A 31 -13.96 9.27 -2.13
N GLU A 32 -13.69 9.32 -0.83
CA GLU A 32 -14.68 9.03 0.24
C GLU A 32 -15.38 7.67 0.08
N ILE A 33 -14.71 6.71 -0.56
CA ILE A 33 -15.14 5.32 -0.70
C ILE A 33 -14.10 4.39 -0.07
N PRO A 34 -14.49 3.15 0.31
CA PRO A 34 -13.52 2.14 0.69
C PRO A 34 -12.49 1.95 -0.43
N THR A 35 -11.20 1.95 -0.06
CA THR A 35 -10.08 1.77 -1.02
C THR A 35 -9.08 0.77 -0.48
N ILE A 36 -8.82 -0.28 -1.25
CA ILE A 36 -7.85 -1.35 -0.94
C ILE A 36 -6.54 -1.08 -1.67
N ASN A 37 -5.41 -1.28 -0.96
CA ASN A 37 -4.09 -1.24 -1.56
C ASN A 37 -3.68 -2.62 -2.06
N VAL A 38 -3.23 -2.69 -3.30
CA VAL A 38 -2.82 -3.93 -3.97
C VAL A 38 -1.40 -3.79 -4.48
N LEU A 39 -0.51 -4.68 -4.04
CA LEU A 39 0.82 -4.81 -4.59
C LEU A 39 0.70 -5.57 -5.92
N SER A 40 0.80 -4.83 -7.03
CA SER A 40 0.57 -5.31 -8.40
C SER A 40 1.87 -5.67 -9.11
N LYS A 41 1.78 -6.39 -10.23
CA LYS A 41 2.93 -6.80 -11.06
C LYS A 41 4.00 -7.60 -10.29
N ILE A 42 3.59 -8.44 -9.34
CA ILE A 42 4.52 -9.22 -8.51
C ILE A 42 5.38 -10.21 -9.32
N ASP A 43 5.01 -10.50 -10.57
CA ASP A 43 5.81 -11.31 -11.49
C ASP A 43 7.12 -10.63 -11.93
N LEU A 44 7.23 -9.31 -11.76
CA LEU A 44 8.42 -8.54 -12.14
C LEU A 44 9.40 -8.32 -10.98
N CYS A 45 9.04 -8.69 -9.75
CA CYS A 45 9.85 -8.43 -8.57
C CYS A 45 10.20 -9.72 -7.82
N LYS A 46 11.48 -9.89 -7.46
CA LYS A 46 11.95 -11.06 -6.68
C LYS A 46 11.78 -10.85 -5.17
N ASN A 47 11.84 -9.61 -4.68
CA ASN A 47 11.83 -9.27 -3.25
C ASN A 47 10.47 -8.79 -2.76
N THR A 48 9.38 -9.39 -3.25
CA THR A 48 8.01 -8.96 -2.91
C THR A 48 7.69 -9.02 -1.41
N GLU A 49 8.34 -9.92 -0.68
CA GLU A 49 8.20 -10.08 0.77
C GLU A 49 8.77 -8.90 1.57
N GLU A 50 9.88 -8.32 1.10
CA GLU A 50 10.50 -7.15 1.72
C GLU A 50 9.62 -5.91 1.54
N ILE A 51 9.12 -5.71 0.32
CA ILE A 51 8.16 -4.63 0.00
C ILE A 51 6.90 -4.78 0.86
N GLU A 52 6.35 -6.00 0.93
CA GLU A 52 5.19 -6.29 1.78
C GLU A 52 5.47 -6.01 3.26
N SER A 53 6.66 -6.37 3.75
CA SER A 53 7.08 -6.08 5.13
C SER A 53 7.14 -4.58 5.42
N PHE A 54 7.57 -3.75 4.46
CA PHE A 54 7.54 -2.30 4.61
C PHE A 54 6.12 -1.76 4.64
N LEU A 55 5.28 -2.17 3.69
CA LEU A 55 3.91 -1.67 3.60
C LEU A 55 3.01 -2.14 4.77
N LYS A 56 3.30 -3.33 5.35
CA LYS A 56 2.63 -3.79 6.58
C LYS A 56 3.13 -3.08 7.85
N SER A 57 4.29 -2.44 7.79
CA SER A 57 4.91 -1.79 8.94
C SER A 57 5.47 -0.43 8.56
N PRO A 58 4.64 0.64 8.63
CA PRO A 58 5.08 2.00 8.40
C PRO A 58 6.32 2.38 9.22
N ARG A 59 6.44 1.82 10.43
CA ARG A 59 7.63 1.97 11.29
C ARG A 59 8.90 1.35 10.69
N LYS A 60 8.83 0.17 10.07
CA LYS A 60 9.99 -0.43 9.36
C LYS A 60 10.38 0.44 8.17
N LEU A 61 9.40 0.90 7.39
CA LEU A 61 9.63 1.79 6.26
C LEU A 61 10.33 3.09 6.71
N ARG A 62 9.86 3.69 7.81
CA ARG A 62 10.48 4.90 8.39
C ARG A 62 11.94 4.68 8.79
N LYS A 63 12.25 3.56 9.46
CA LYS A 63 13.64 3.22 9.82
C LYS A 63 14.52 3.06 8.58
N ALA A 64 14.00 2.43 7.52
CA ALA A 64 14.71 2.32 6.26
C ALA A 64 14.99 3.69 5.64
N LEU A 65 14.02 4.62 5.69
CA LEU A 65 14.19 6.00 5.22
C LEU A 65 15.24 6.79 6.01
N GLU A 66 15.30 6.62 7.33
CA GLU A 66 16.27 7.30 8.20
C GLU A 66 17.73 6.97 7.81
N GLY A 67 18.00 5.75 7.33
CA GLY A 67 19.32 5.28 6.91
C GLY A 67 19.78 5.71 5.51
N ILE A 68 18.94 6.37 4.71
CA ILE A 68 19.28 6.79 3.34
C ILE A 68 19.92 8.18 3.37
N GLU A 69 20.99 8.42 2.61
CA GLU A 69 21.54 9.78 2.42
C GLU A 69 20.55 10.68 1.64
N GLY A 70 20.43 11.94 2.03
CA GLY A 70 19.55 12.88 1.33
C GLY A 70 19.40 14.24 2.01
N GLY A 71 18.88 15.21 1.26
CA GLY A 71 18.54 16.56 1.71
C GLY A 71 17.04 16.74 1.95
N MET A 72 16.51 17.92 1.64
CA MET A 72 15.11 18.33 1.90
C MET A 72 14.05 17.32 1.47
N GLU A 73 14.25 16.62 0.34
CA GLU A 73 13.32 15.59 -0.14
C GLU A 73 13.16 14.42 0.85
N LYS A 74 14.25 14.02 1.53
CA LYS A 74 14.21 12.97 2.55
C LYS A 74 13.38 13.43 3.75
N ASP A 75 13.59 14.66 4.20
CA ASP A 75 12.86 15.20 5.35
C ASP A 75 11.36 15.24 5.08
N LEU A 76 10.97 15.65 3.87
CA LEU A 76 9.57 15.63 3.44
C LEU A 76 9.00 14.20 3.44
N ILE A 77 9.73 13.23 2.91
CA ILE A 77 9.29 11.83 2.88
C ILE A 77 9.18 11.25 4.31
N ILE A 78 10.08 11.60 5.22
CA ILE A 78 9.98 11.20 6.63
C ILE A 78 8.74 11.81 7.30
N ILE A 79 8.43 13.08 7.03
CA ILE A 79 7.23 13.73 7.53
C ILE A 79 5.97 13.04 6.97
N ALA A 80 5.95 12.73 5.67
CA ALA A 80 4.86 12.00 5.03
C ALA A 80 4.68 10.60 5.64
N SER A 81 5.77 9.85 5.83
CA SER A 81 5.75 8.52 6.45
C SER A 81 5.19 8.56 7.88
N LYS A 82 5.55 9.58 8.68
CA LYS A 82 4.98 9.79 10.01
C LYS A 82 3.47 10.09 9.98
N LEU A 83 3.01 10.81 8.96
CA LEU A 83 1.57 11.07 8.77
C LEU A 83 0.84 9.77 8.44
N VAL A 84 1.36 8.99 7.49
CA VAL A 84 0.81 7.68 7.12
C VAL A 84 0.76 6.75 8.36
N GLU A 85 1.87 6.64 9.11
CA GLU A 85 1.95 5.82 10.34
C GLU A 85 0.87 6.20 11.38
N LYS A 86 0.56 7.48 11.51
CA LYS A 86 -0.46 7.96 12.47
C LYS A 86 -1.90 7.67 12.02
N VAL A 87 -2.15 7.69 10.72
CA VAL A 87 -3.50 7.59 10.16
C VAL A 87 -3.85 6.12 9.84
N VAL A 88 -2.87 5.35 9.38
CA VAL A 88 -3.04 4.00 8.89
C VAL A 88 -2.59 3.02 9.99
N LYS A 89 -3.55 2.39 10.67
CA LYS A 89 -3.26 1.47 11.78
C LYS A 89 -2.90 0.06 11.34
N GLU A 90 -3.47 -0.43 10.25
CA GLU A 90 -3.18 -1.73 9.65
C GLU A 90 -3.80 -1.78 8.25
N GLN A 91 -3.05 -2.25 7.25
CA GLN A 91 -3.58 -2.48 5.90
C GLN A 91 -3.36 -3.94 5.51
N ARG A 92 -4.44 -4.60 5.10
CA ARG A 92 -4.36 -5.85 4.36
C ARG A 92 -3.90 -5.52 2.94
N ILE A 93 -2.78 -6.09 2.53
CA ILE A 93 -2.19 -5.87 1.21
C ILE A 93 -2.29 -7.16 0.43
N VAL A 94 -3.00 -7.10 -0.68
CA VAL A 94 -3.14 -8.23 -1.60
C VAL A 94 -2.04 -8.15 -2.66
N LYS A 95 -1.37 -9.27 -2.90
CA LYS A 95 -0.30 -9.38 -3.90
C LYS A 95 -0.87 -9.95 -5.19
N THR A 96 -0.78 -9.22 -6.30
CA THR A 96 -1.36 -9.64 -7.58
C THR A 96 -0.41 -9.56 -8.75
N SER A 97 -0.61 -10.44 -9.72
CA SER A 97 -0.01 -10.36 -11.05
C SER A 97 -1.11 -10.56 -12.08
N ALA A 98 -1.45 -9.50 -12.82
CA ALA A 98 -2.41 -9.59 -13.92
C ALA A 98 -1.90 -10.48 -15.06
N LYS A 99 -0.57 -10.62 -15.22
CA LYS A 99 0.05 -11.48 -16.23
C LYS A 99 -0.13 -12.97 -15.93
N THR A 100 0.00 -13.36 -14.67
CA THR A 100 -0.02 -14.77 -14.26
C THR A 100 -1.36 -15.19 -13.62
N GLY A 101 -2.23 -14.24 -13.30
CA GLY A 101 -3.45 -14.46 -12.53
C GLY A 101 -3.23 -14.66 -11.03
N LYS A 102 -1.98 -14.68 -10.56
CA LYS A 102 -1.65 -14.88 -9.14
C LYS A 102 -2.31 -13.81 -8.27
N GLY A 103 -2.95 -14.24 -7.19
CA GLY A 103 -3.60 -13.38 -6.19
C GLY A 103 -4.94 -12.75 -6.60
N MET A 104 -5.45 -13.04 -7.80
CA MET A 104 -6.73 -12.47 -8.25
C MET A 104 -7.93 -13.03 -7.45
N SER A 105 -7.90 -14.31 -7.08
CA SER A 105 -8.94 -14.89 -6.21
C SER A 105 -8.92 -14.25 -4.82
N GLU A 106 -7.74 -14.06 -4.22
CA GLU A 106 -7.62 -13.38 -2.92
C GLU A 106 -8.09 -11.91 -3.01
N LEU A 107 -7.78 -11.22 -4.12
CA LEU A 107 -8.29 -9.86 -4.35
C LEU A 107 -9.82 -9.85 -4.44
N TYR A 108 -10.41 -10.81 -5.13
CA TYR A 108 -11.86 -10.96 -5.22
C TYR A 108 -12.47 -11.19 -3.83
N ASP A 109 -11.88 -12.07 -3.02
CA ASP A 109 -12.35 -12.36 -1.66
C ASP A 109 -12.32 -11.11 -0.78
N VAL A 110 -11.22 -10.34 -0.81
CA VAL A 110 -11.10 -9.09 -0.05
C VAL A 110 -12.11 -8.04 -0.54
N CYS A 111 -12.32 -7.95 -1.87
CA CYS A 111 -13.34 -7.05 -2.40
C CYS A 111 -14.73 -7.45 -1.88
N TYR A 112 -15.06 -8.74 -1.90
CA TYR A 112 -16.33 -9.27 -1.41
C TYR A 112 -16.52 -9.03 0.09
N GLU A 113 -15.48 -9.25 0.91
CA GLU A 113 -15.48 -8.94 2.34
C GLU A 113 -15.84 -7.47 2.61
N VAL A 114 -15.29 -6.52 1.84
CA VAL A 114 -15.61 -5.08 2.00
C VAL A 114 -17.08 -4.80 1.67
N PHE A 115 -17.65 -5.47 0.68
CA PHE A 115 -19.09 -5.34 0.39
C PHE A 115 -19.96 -5.99 1.47
N CYS A 116 -19.57 -7.15 1.99
CA CYS A 116 -20.30 -7.85 3.06
C CYS A 116 -20.24 -7.12 4.41
N SER A 117 -19.10 -6.55 4.77
CA SER A 117 -18.97 -5.75 6.01
C SER A 117 -19.74 -4.43 5.95
N CYS A 118 -20.04 -3.91 4.75
CA CYS A 118 -21.03 -2.84 4.57
C CYS A 118 -22.49 -3.33 4.48
N GLY A 119 -22.72 -4.64 4.44
CA GLY A 119 -24.02 -5.28 4.19
C GLY A 119 -24.69 -5.90 5.42
N ASP A 120 -24.05 -5.91 6.59
CA ASP A 120 -24.57 -6.54 7.82
C ASP A 120 -25.75 -5.78 8.49
N LEU A 121 -26.30 -4.76 7.80
CA LEU A 121 -27.49 -3.99 8.20
C LEU A 121 -28.34 -3.60 6.98
N ARG A 122 -28.87 -4.59 6.24
CA ARG A 122 -30.08 -4.40 5.41
C ARG A 122 -31.01 -5.59 5.51
#